data_AF-A0A8T4XMT5-F1
#
_entry.id   AF-A0A8T4XMT5-F1
#
_cell.length_a   1.000
_cell.length_b   1.000
_cell.length_c   1.000
_cell.angle_alpha   90.00
_cell.angle_beta   90.00
_cell.angle_gamma   90.00
#
_symmetry.space_group_name_H-M   'P 1'
#
loop_
_entity.id
_entity.type
_entity.pdbx_description
1 polymer ?
#
loop_
_entity_poly.entity_id
_entity_poly.type
_entity_poly.pdbx_seq_one_letter_code
_entity_poly.pdbx_strand_id
1 'polypeptide(L)'
;MSEIEVPLKPLGREDIQKLEAVLLLGTVSRQDVIEKMRSADPKDRITWIDSLAVAAGAFAREKAGMTVPRIADELGRGEQTVRAHLTGKTEAGRLVRETYEMLVRGEKVLSFMVREAASREDVEKLKLELEKERKEKAELQEKLGKLQSKIENAVKALEETLNSLKA
;
A
#
# COMPACT_ATOMS: atom_id res chain seq x y z
N MET A 1 0.39 -18.72 3.87
CA MET A 1 -0.97 -18.22 4.17
C MET A 1 -1.74 -18.25 2.87
N SER A 2 -2.90 -18.90 2.84
CA SER A 2 -3.77 -18.94 1.66
C SER A 2 -4.13 -17.50 1.25
N GLU A 3 -4.06 -17.19 -0.04
CA GLU A 3 -4.65 -15.95 -0.55
C GLU A 3 -6.11 -15.91 -0.09
N ILE A 4 -6.51 -14.83 0.56
CA ILE A 4 -7.90 -14.64 0.98
C ILE A 4 -8.70 -14.47 -0.30
N GLU A 5 -9.46 -15.51 -0.68
CA GLU A 5 -10.36 -15.44 -1.81
C GLU A 5 -11.50 -14.47 -1.47
N VAL A 6 -11.62 -13.41 -2.27
CA VAL A 6 -12.62 -12.35 -2.06
C VAL A 6 -13.84 -12.64 -2.93
N PRO A 7 -15.03 -12.90 -2.35
CA PRO A 7 -16.21 -13.24 -3.12
C PRO A 7 -16.83 -11.98 -3.74
N LEU A 8 -16.43 -11.65 -4.99
CA LEU A 8 -16.92 -10.45 -5.71
C LEU A 8 -18.43 -10.46 -6.00
N LYS A 9 -19.03 -11.66 -6.00
CA LYS A 9 -20.48 -11.93 -6.06
C LYS A 9 -20.83 -12.83 -4.88
N PRO A 10 -20.98 -12.27 -3.68
CA PRO A 10 -21.09 -13.06 -2.46
C PRO A 10 -22.38 -13.87 -2.41
N LEU A 11 -22.29 -15.14 -1.99
CA LEU A 11 -23.42 -16.04 -1.84
C LEU A 11 -23.67 -16.33 -0.35
N GLY A 12 -24.77 -15.80 0.16
CA GLY A 12 -25.14 -15.97 1.56
C GLY A 12 -24.37 -15.07 2.53
N ARG A 13 -24.63 -15.26 3.82
CA ARG A 13 -24.24 -14.31 4.88
C ARG A 13 -22.73 -14.22 5.07
N GLU A 14 -22.03 -15.34 5.01
CA GLU A 14 -20.59 -15.39 5.26
C GLU A 14 -19.82 -14.64 4.17
N ASP A 15 -20.16 -14.87 2.91
CA ASP A 15 -19.51 -14.18 1.78
C ASP A 15 -19.80 -12.68 1.80
N ILE A 16 -21.02 -12.28 2.16
CA ILE A 16 -21.37 -10.85 2.30
C ILE A 16 -20.47 -10.21 3.37
N GLN A 17 -20.32 -10.86 4.52
CA GLN A 17 -19.46 -10.37 5.60
C GLN A 17 -17.99 -10.32 5.19
N LYS A 18 -17.50 -11.32 4.42
CA LYS A 18 -16.14 -11.31 3.87
C LYS A 18 -15.94 -10.13 2.92
N LEU A 19 -16.82 -9.94 1.95
CA LEU A 19 -16.72 -8.82 1.01
C LEU A 19 -16.83 -7.47 1.73
N GLU A 20 -17.75 -7.33 2.68
CA GLU A 20 -17.90 -6.13 3.53
C GLU A 20 -16.60 -5.80 4.28
N ALA A 21 -16.01 -6.79 4.96
CA ALA A 21 -14.76 -6.62 5.69
C ALA A 21 -13.60 -6.22 4.78
N VAL A 22 -13.47 -6.88 3.61
CA VAL A 22 -12.42 -6.57 2.64
C VAL A 22 -12.59 -5.16 2.07
N LEU A 23 -13.82 -4.74 1.75
CA LEU A 23 -14.09 -3.40 1.24
C LEU A 23 -13.80 -2.33 2.28
N LEU A 24 -14.21 -2.55 3.53
CA LEU A 24 -13.95 -1.61 4.61
C LEU A 24 -12.44 -1.49 4.87
N LEU A 25 -11.77 -2.61 5.15
CA LEU A 25 -10.33 -2.65 5.46
C LEU A 25 -9.49 -2.16 4.29
N GLY A 26 -9.83 -2.55 3.06
CA GLY A 26 -9.15 -2.09 1.86
C GLY A 26 -9.27 -0.58 1.69
N THR A 27 -10.46 -0.02 1.91
CA THR A 27 -10.69 1.41 1.73
C THR A 27 -9.97 2.25 2.80
N VAL A 28 -10.08 1.89 4.08
CA VAL A 28 -9.41 2.64 5.17
C VAL A 28 -7.89 2.54 5.12
N SER A 29 -7.35 1.56 4.39
CA SER A 29 -5.91 1.33 4.25
C SER A 29 -5.28 2.09 3.09
N ARG A 30 -6.08 2.69 2.20
CA ARG A 30 -5.56 3.52 1.11
C ARG A 30 -4.88 4.78 1.67
N GLN A 31 -3.74 5.16 1.11
CA GLN A 31 -2.96 6.31 1.61
C GLN A 31 -3.76 7.61 1.56
N ASP A 32 -4.49 7.85 0.46
CA ASP A 32 -5.33 9.04 0.29
C ASP A 32 -6.45 9.13 1.35
N VAL A 33 -6.99 7.98 1.77
CA VAL A 33 -8.01 7.90 2.83
C VAL A 33 -7.39 8.11 4.21
N ILE A 34 -6.23 7.49 4.48
CA ILE A 34 -5.49 7.67 5.74
C ILE A 34 -5.10 9.14 5.94
N GLU A 35 -4.61 9.81 4.91
CA GLU A 35 -4.22 11.22 4.95
C GLU A 35 -5.43 12.11 5.24
N LYS A 36 -6.55 11.89 4.55
CA LYS A 36 -7.82 12.58 4.83
C LYS A 36 -8.30 12.38 6.26
N MET A 37 -8.26 11.15 6.77
CA MET A 37 -8.65 10.87 8.15
C MET A 37 -7.70 11.51 9.17
N ARG A 38 -6.40 11.61 8.87
CA ARG A 38 -5.42 12.25 9.76
C ARG A 38 -5.55 13.76 9.81
N SER A 39 -5.98 14.41 8.73
CA SER A 39 -6.19 15.86 8.68
C SER A 39 -7.55 16.31 9.24
N ALA A 40 -8.52 15.41 9.32
CA ALA A 40 -9.83 15.68 9.91
C ALA A 40 -9.79 15.81 11.45
N ASP A 41 -10.72 16.60 12.00
CA ASP A 41 -10.96 16.68 13.44
C ASP A 41 -11.34 15.31 14.03
N PRO A 42 -10.95 14.97 15.27
CA PRO A 42 -11.21 13.65 15.85
C PRO A 42 -12.67 13.19 15.83
N LYS A 43 -13.62 14.13 16.01
CA LYS A 43 -15.06 13.84 15.94
C LYS A 43 -15.49 13.45 14.53
N ASP A 44 -14.98 14.14 13.53
CA ASP A 44 -15.29 13.88 12.13
C ASP A 44 -14.69 12.54 11.66
N ARG A 45 -13.55 12.12 12.22
CA ARG A 45 -12.99 10.79 11.97
C ARG A 45 -13.96 9.67 12.31
N ILE A 46 -14.65 9.78 13.44
CA ILE A 46 -15.63 8.77 13.88
C ILE A 46 -16.79 8.70 12.89
N THR A 47 -17.32 9.85 12.49
CA THR A 47 -18.40 9.94 11.49
C THR A 47 -17.98 9.41 10.12
N TRP A 48 -16.72 9.64 9.72
CA TRP A 48 -16.15 9.08 8.50
C TRP A 48 -16.05 7.57 8.53
N ILE A 49 -15.57 6.99 9.64
CA ILE A 49 -15.49 5.53 9.81
C ILE A 49 -16.88 4.91 9.76
N ASP A 50 -17.87 5.48 10.45
CA ASP A 50 -19.26 5.01 10.40
C ASP A 50 -19.81 5.05 8.97
N SER A 51 -19.58 6.15 8.26
CA SER A 51 -20.02 6.30 6.87
C SER A 51 -19.36 5.29 5.93
N LEU A 52 -18.08 4.98 6.12
CA LEU A 52 -17.35 3.96 5.35
C LEU A 52 -17.88 2.55 5.64
N ALA A 53 -18.16 2.24 6.92
CA ALA A 53 -18.71 0.94 7.31
C ALA A 53 -20.10 0.72 6.70
N VAL A 54 -20.99 1.72 6.77
CA VAL A 54 -22.32 1.65 6.13
C VAL A 54 -22.19 1.51 4.62
N ALA A 55 -21.30 2.26 3.98
CA ALA A 55 -21.08 2.16 2.54
C ALA A 55 -20.57 0.78 2.11
N ALA A 56 -19.60 0.21 2.84
CA ALA A 56 -19.06 -1.13 2.59
C ALA A 56 -20.13 -2.22 2.76
N GLY A 57 -20.91 -2.16 3.85
CA GLY A 57 -22.00 -3.08 4.10
C GLY A 57 -23.13 -2.99 3.07
N ALA A 58 -23.44 -1.78 2.59
CA ALA A 58 -24.41 -1.58 1.52
C ALA A 58 -23.91 -2.17 0.19
N PHE A 59 -22.65 -1.91 -0.17
CA PHE A 59 -22.06 -2.45 -1.40
C PHE A 59 -22.01 -3.97 -1.40
N ALA A 60 -21.58 -4.60 -0.30
CA ALA A 60 -21.48 -6.06 -0.22
C ALA A 60 -22.84 -6.74 -0.43
N ARG A 61 -23.91 -6.16 0.12
CA ARG A 61 -25.29 -6.66 -0.06
C ARG A 61 -25.86 -6.37 -1.44
N GLU A 62 -25.54 -5.23 -2.03
CA GLU A 62 -25.90 -4.93 -3.43
C GLU A 62 -25.26 -5.94 -4.39
N LYS A 63 -24.00 -6.33 -4.15
CA LYS A 63 -23.33 -7.39 -4.92
C LYS A 63 -23.89 -8.79 -4.67
N ALA A 64 -24.56 -9.02 -3.56
CA ALA A 64 -25.36 -10.22 -3.30
C ALA A 64 -26.74 -10.19 -3.99
N GLY A 65 -27.08 -9.12 -4.72
CA GLY A 65 -28.37 -8.96 -5.38
C GLY A 65 -29.51 -8.50 -4.47
N MET A 66 -29.21 -7.98 -3.27
CA MET A 66 -30.24 -7.46 -2.38
C MET A 66 -30.83 -6.13 -2.89
N THR A 67 -32.12 -5.93 -2.63
CA THR A 67 -32.81 -4.68 -2.94
C THR A 67 -32.48 -3.60 -1.90
N VAL A 68 -32.54 -2.33 -2.30
CA VAL A 68 -32.28 -1.19 -1.41
C VAL A 68 -33.10 -1.22 -0.10
N PRO A 69 -34.42 -1.49 -0.11
CA PRO A 69 -35.21 -1.58 1.12
C PRO A 69 -34.66 -2.64 2.08
N ARG A 70 -34.33 -3.82 1.58
CA ARG A 70 -33.75 -4.89 2.38
C ARG A 70 -32.38 -4.51 2.96
N ILE A 71 -31.54 -3.84 2.17
CA ILE A 71 -30.24 -3.35 2.63
C ILE A 71 -30.42 -2.33 3.75
N ALA A 72 -31.38 -1.41 3.59
CA ALA A 72 -31.72 -0.40 4.59
C ALA A 72 -32.17 -1.03 5.91
N ASP A 73 -33.07 -2.03 5.84
CA ASP A 73 -33.53 -2.78 7.00
C ASP A 73 -32.39 -3.53 7.70
N GLU A 74 -31.55 -4.26 6.95
CA GLU A 74 -30.43 -5.03 7.51
C GLU A 74 -29.33 -4.15 8.12
N LEU A 75 -29.11 -2.94 7.60
CA LEU A 75 -28.11 -2.00 8.12
C LEU A 75 -28.68 -1.04 9.18
N GLY A 76 -30.00 -1.04 9.41
CA GLY A 76 -30.65 -0.08 10.29
C GLY A 76 -30.50 1.37 9.82
N ARG A 77 -30.50 1.61 8.50
CA ARG A 77 -30.34 2.94 7.89
C ARG A 77 -31.51 3.26 6.97
N GLY A 78 -31.77 4.53 6.70
CA GLY A 78 -32.80 4.92 5.73
C GLY A 78 -32.42 4.55 4.29
N GLU A 79 -33.40 4.19 3.47
CA GLU A 79 -33.18 3.86 2.04
C GLU A 79 -32.47 4.97 1.28
N GLN A 80 -32.76 6.24 1.58
CA GLN A 80 -32.12 7.38 0.95
C GLN A 80 -30.60 7.39 1.21
N THR A 81 -30.19 7.09 2.44
CA THR A 81 -28.78 6.98 2.83
C THR A 81 -28.10 5.83 2.09
N VAL A 82 -28.75 4.67 2.04
CA VAL A 82 -28.25 3.51 1.30
C VAL A 82 -28.08 3.84 -0.19
N ARG A 83 -29.08 4.45 -0.84
CA ARG A 83 -28.99 4.89 -2.25
C ARG A 83 -27.85 5.89 -2.45
N ALA A 84 -27.67 6.83 -1.54
CA ALA A 84 -26.61 7.83 -1.65
C ALA A 84 -25.21 7.17 -1.63
N HIS A 85 -24.98 6.21 -0.75
CA HIS A 85 -23.74 5.43 -0.73
C HIS A 85 -23.58 4.58 -1.98
N LEU A 86 -24.61 3.78 -2.33
CA LEU A 86 -24.55 2.90 -3.50
C LEU A 86 -24.32 3.67 -4.79
N THR A 87 -24.93 4.83 -4.98
CA THR A 87 -24.73 5.66 -6.18
C THR A 87 -23.44 6.49 -6.17
N GLY A 88 -22.63 6.41 -5.12
CA GLY A 88 -21.39 7.19 -5.00
C GLY A 88 -21.61 8.70 -4.79
N LYS A 89 -22.83 9.12 -4.42
CA LYS A 89 -23.12 10.53 -4.08
C LYS A 89 -22.41 10.97 -2.81
N THR A 90 -22.19 10.05 -1.88
CA THR A 90 -21.36 10.32 -0.70
C THR A 90 -19.90 9.98 -0.99
N GLU A 91 -19.00 10.70 -0.35
CA GLU A 91 -17.56 10.44 -0.45
C GLU A 91 -17.20 9.01 -0.01
N ALA A 92 -17.77 8.53 1.09
CA ALA A 92 -17.59 7.14 1.53
C ALA A 92 -18.05 6.11 0.48
N GLY A 93 -19.19 6.36 -0.18
CA GLY A 93 -19.70 5.48 -1.24
C GLY A 93 -18.79 5.47 -2.46
N ARG A 94 -18.26 6.63 -2.85
CA ARG A 94 -17.28 6.77 -3.92
C ARG A 94 -16.00 5.98 -3.62
N LEU A 95 -15.43 6.16 -2.44
CA LEU A 95 -14.19 5.49 -2.02
C LEU A 95 -14.35 3.96 -1.97
N VAL A 96 -15.46 3.47 -1.40
CA VAL A 96 -15.74 2.03 -1.34
C VAL A 96 -15.94 1.44 -2.75
N ARG A 97 -16.66 2.15 -3.63
CA ARG A 97 -16.83 1.75 -5.03
C ARG A 97 -15.49 1.59 -5.75
N GLU A 98 -14.61 2.59 -5.61
CA GLU A 98 -13.26 2.54 -6.19
C GLU A 98 -12.46 1.34 -5.67
N THR A 99 -12.53 1.07 -4.36
CA THR A 99 -11.88 -0.11 -3.77
C THR A 99 -12.45 -1.42 -4.32
N TYR A 100 -13.77 -1.50 -4.55
CA TYR A 100 -14.39 -2.65 -5.22
C TYR A 100 -13.88 -2.81 -6.66
N GLU A 101 -13.78 -1.72 -7.41
CA GLU A 101 -13.26 -1.76 -8.78
C GLU A 101 -11.79 -2.19 -8.84
N MET A 102 -10.96 -1.78 -7.87
CA MET A 102 -9.60 -2.28 -7.70
C MET A 102 -9.58 -3.80 -7.49
N LEU A 103 -10.45 -4.33 -6.61
CA LEU A 103 -10.59 -5.78 -6.39
C LEU A 103 -10.98 -6.52 -7.68
N VAL A 104 -11.92 -5.97 -8.45
CA VAL A 104 -12.34 -6.55 -9.75
C VAL A 104 -11.18 -6.59 -10.75
N ARG A 105 -10.28 -5.60 -10.71
CA ARG A 105 -9.05 -5.57 -11.53
C ARG A 105 -7.93 -6.48 -11.01
N GLY A 106 -8.13 -7.18 -9.89
CA GLY A 106 -7.12 -8.04 -9.27
C GLY A 106 -6.05 -7.28 -8.49
N GLU A 107 -6.30 -6.01 -8.14
CA GLU A 107 -5.37 -5.23 -7.34
C GLU A 107 -5.40 -5.67 -5.86
N LYS A 108 -4.24 -5.64 -5.19
CA LYS A 108 -4.12 -5.98 -3.77
C LYS A 108 -4.56 -4.81 -2.89
N VAL A 109 -5.82 -4.82 -2.44
CA VAL A 109 -6.37 -3.75 -1.59
C VAL A 109 -6.02 -3.88 -0.10
N LEU A 110 -5.60 -5.06 0.35
CA LEU A 110 -5.22 -5.33 1.75
C LEU A 110 -3.70 -5.33 1.96
N SER A 111 -3.02 -4.35 1.37
CA SER A 111 -1.55 -4.26 1.37
C SER A 111 -0.93 -4.14 2.76
N PHE A 112 -1.67 -3.65 3.76
CA PHE A 112 -1.20 -3.57 5.15
C PHE A 112 -1.00 -4.95 5.80
N MET A 113 -1.80 -5.96 5.45
CA MET A 113 -1.61 -7.33 5.95
C MET A 113 -0.35 -7.98 5.37
N VAL A 114 0.14 -7.50 4.22
CA VAL A 114 1.44 -7.93 3.68
C VAL A 114 2.60 -7.27 4.43
N ARG A 115 2.37 -6.09 5.03
CA ARG A 115 3.40 -5.29 5.70
C ARG A 115 3.79 -5.82 7.08
N GLU A 116 2.91 -6.58 7.74
CA GLU A 116 3.22 -7.25 9.01
C GLU A 116 4.21 -8.41 8.87
N ALA A 117 4.50 -8.86 7.64
CA ALA A 117 5.53 -9.87 7.39
C ALA A 117 6.97 -9.33 7.46
N ALA A 118 7.18 -8.02 7.49
CA ALA A 118 8.48 -7.44 7.85
C ALA A 118 8.43 -7.13 9.35
N SER A 119 8.94 -8.06 10.17
CA SER A 119 9.07 -7.82 11.60
C SER A 119 9.95 -6.58 11.83
N ARG A 120 9.77 -5.86 12.94
CA ARG A 120 10.68 -4.76 13.30
C ARG A 120 12.14 -5.23 13.30
N GLU A 121 12.39 -6.49 13.65
CA GLU A 121 13.70 -7.13 13.62
C GLU A 121 14.26 -7.27 12.19
N ASP A 122 13.43 -7.57 11.19
CA ASP A 122 13.86 -7.64 9.79
C ASP A 122 14.25 -6.25 9.26
N VAL A 123 13.49 -5.22 9.65
CA VAL A 123 13.82 -3.83 9.32
C VAL A 123 15.12 -3.39 9.99
N GLU A 124 15.36 -3.80 11.24
CA GLU A 124 16.58 -3.51 11.98
C GLU A 124 17.81 -4.21 11.36
N LYS A 125 17.66 -5.50 11.00
CA LYS A 125 18.70 -6.27 10.29
C LYS A 125 19.03 -5.66 8.94
N LEU A 126 18.03 -5.32 8.13
CA LEU A 126 18.24 -4.70 6.83
C LEU A 126 18.94 -3.34 6.95
N LYS A 127 18.66 -2.56 8.00
CA LYS A 127 19.39 -1.31 8.26
C LYS A 127 20.86 -1.56 8.60
N LEU A 128 21.15 -2.58 9.41
CA LEU A 128 22.52 -2.95 9.78
C LEU A 128 23.31 -3.45 8.57
N GLU A 129 22.71 -4.30 7.74
CA GLU A 129 23.32 -4.79 6.49
C GLU A 129 23.58 -3.63 5.52
N LEU A 130 22.63 -2.72 5.36
CA LEU A 130 22.78 -1.55 4.50
C LEU A 130 23.94 -0.64 4.94
N GLU A 131 24.10 -0.41 6.25
CA GLU A 131 25.22 0.37 6.79
C GLU A 131 26.56 -0.35 6.61
N LYS A 132 26.60 -1.68 6.73
CA LYS A 132 27.81 -2.47 6.46
C LYS A 132 28.21 -2.39 4.99
N GLU A 133 27.27 -2.58 4.08
CA GLU A 133 27.51 -2.46 2.63
C GLU A 133 27.98 -1.06 2.24
N ARG A 134 27.39 -0.01 2.85
CA ARG A 134 27.83 1.38 2.62
C ARG A 134 29.28 1.60 3.03
N LYS A 135 29.71 1.06 4.18
CA LYS A 135 31.10 1.13 4.63
C LYS A 135 32.03 0.37 3.69
N GLU A 136 31.70 -0.87 3.34
CA GLU A 136 32.51 -1.68 2.40
C GLU A 136 32.63 -0.99 1.04
N LYS A 137 31.55 -0.41 0.54
CA LYS A 137 31.55 0.36 -0.71
C LYS A 137 32.47 1.59 -0.61
N ALA A 138 32.43 2.33 0.49
CA ALA A 138 33.30 3.50 0.69
C ALA A 138 34.78 3.09 0.75
N GLU A 139 35.12 2.02 1.46
CA GLU A 139 36.49 1.50 1.53
C GLU A 139 37.00 1.00 0.16
N LEU A 140 36.15 0.30 -0.60
CA LEU A 140 36.48 -0.14 -1.94
C LEU A 140 36.69 1.05 -2.90
N GLN A 141 35.87 2.09 -2.80
CA GLN A 141 36.04 3.33 -3.57
C GLN A 141 37.36 4.02 -3.22
N GLU A 142 37.74 4.09 -1.94
CA GLU A 142 39.02 4.67 -1.54
C GLU A 142 40.21 3.86 -2.06
N LYS A 143 40.15 2.51 -1.95
CA LYS A 143 41.18 1.61 -2.50
C LYS A 143 41.31 1.75 -4.01
N LEU A 144 40.19 1.85 -4.72
CA LEU A 144 40.17 2.12 -6.16
C LEU A 144 40.84 3.45 -6.50
N GLY A 145 40.52 4.53 -5.77
CA GLY A 145 41.16 5.83 -5.97
C GLY A 145 42.68 5.80 -5.74
N LYS A 146 43.14 5.08 -4.71
CA LYS A 146 44.58 4.87 -4.44
C LYS A 146 45.27 4.04 -5.52
N LEU A 147 44.59 3.04 -6.09
CA LEU A 147 45.15 2.25 -7.18
C LEU A 147 45.22 3.05 -8.48
N GLN A 148 44.18 3.84 -8.79
CA GLN A 148 44.17 4.72 -9.95
C GLN A 148 45.33 5.72 -9.90
N SER A 149 45.55 6.39 -8.75
CA SER A 149 46.67 7.33 -8.62
C SER A 149 48.05 6.66 -8.71
N LYS A 150 48.20 5.44 -8.17
CA LYS A 150 49.44 4.66 -8.34
C LYS A 150 49.71 4.29 -9.79
N ILE A 151 48.69 3.86 -10.53
CA ILE A 151 48.80 3.55 -11.95
C ILE A 151 49.17 4.81 -12.74
N GLU A 152 48.51 5.93 -12.46
CA GLU A 152 48.77 7.20 -13.14
C GLU A 152 50.20 7.70 -12.90
N ASN A 153 50.70 7.58 -11.68
CA ASN A 153 52.10 7.90 -11.36
C ASN A 153 53.09 6.94 -12.02
N ALA A 154 52.77 5.65 -12.09
CA ALA A 154 53.63 4.66 -12.76
C ALA A 154 53.69 4.90 -14.27
N VAL A 155 52.57 5.26 -14.90
CA VAL A 155 52.52 5.63 -16.33
C VAL A 155 53.38 6.87 -16.58
N LYS A 156 53.26 7.93 -15.76
CA LYS A 156 54.09 9.13 -15.89
C LYS A 156 55.58 8.82 -15.77
N ALA A 157 55.99 8.02 -14.79
CA ALA A 157 57.38 7.62 -14.61
C ALA A 157 57.91 6.78 -15.80
N LEU A 158 57.07 5.92 -16.38
CA LEU A 158 57.41 5.16 -17.59
C LEU A 158 57.54 6.06 -18.83
N GLU A 159 56.68 7.07 -18.97
CA GLU A 159 56.79 8.06 -20.06
C GLU A 159 58.07 8.91 -19.93
N GLU A 160 58.40 9.37 -18.73
CA GLU A 160 59.63 10.12 -18.46
C GLU A 160 60.89 9.30 -18.77
N THR A 161 60.92 8.03 -18.36
CA THR A 161 62.04 7.12 -18.66
C THR A 161 62.13 6.74 -20.14
N LEU A 162 61.00 6.58 -20.84
CA LEU A 162 61.00 6.34 -22.28
C LEU A 162 61.53 7.56 -23.06
N ASN A 163 61.19 8.77 -22.61
CA ASN A 163 61.66 10.01 -23.24
C ASN A 163 63.17 10.23 -23.02
N SER A 164 63.71 9.86 -21.85
CA SER A 164 65.15 9.96 -21.59
C SER A 164 65.99 8.93 -22.34
N LEU A 165 65.42 7.80 -22.76
CA LEU A 165 66.08 6.79 -23.60
C LEU A 165 66.05 7.12 -25.11
N LYS A 166 65.21 8.07 -25.54
CA LYS A 166 65.08 8.51 -26.94
C LYS A 166 65.92 9.76 -27.26
N ALA A 167 66.49 10.42 -26.25
CA ALA A 167 67.39 11.56 -26.37
C ALA A 167 68.85 11.10 -26.40
#